data_AF-A0A897NHJ3-F1
#
_entry.id   AF-A0A897NHJ3-F1
#
_cell.length_a   1.000
_cell.length_b   1.000
_cell.length_c   1.000
_cell.angle_alpha   90.00
_cell.angle_beta   90.00
_cell.angle_gamma   90.00
#
_symmetry.space_group_name_H-M   'P 1'
#
loop_
_entity.id
_entity.type
_entity.pdbx_description
1 polymer ?
#
loop_
_entity_poly.entity_id
_entity_poly.type
_entity_poly.pdbx_seq_one_letter_code
_entity_poly.pdbx_strand_id
1 'polypeptide(L)'
;MGVAEPDESGTPTESPTPGETTSEDEWPFPEDEPRFDDPDTDPGAEPDRSGIFFGLILAGWGVIEFRYARPLARFEEQLDAIGSTTPVSEVEPAEWKVALTKLVGVVFALVGLYLIGQGIVMQN
;
A
#
# COMPACT_ATOMS: atom_id res chain seq x y z
N MET A 1 -66.99 -14.82 42.94
CA MET A 1 -67.16 -14.89 41.47
C MET A 1 -67.55 -13.49 41.02
N GLY A 2 -66.76 -12.83 40.16
CA GLY A 2 -67.08 -11.51 39.60
C GLY A 2 -65.88 -10.56 39.60
N VAL A 3 -65.49 -10.10 38.41
CA VAL A 3 -64.23 -9.42 38.03
C VAL A 3 -64.45 -7.91 37.81
N ALA A 4 -63.34 -7.15 37.86
CA ALA A 4 -62.98 -5.96 37.05
C ALA A 4 -62.82 -4.62 37.78
N GLU A 5 -61.60 -4.08 37.73
CA GLU A 5 -61.21 -2.67 37.96
C GLU A 5 -60.96 -1.98 36.59
N PRO A 6 -60.47 -0.72 36.52
CA PRO A 6 -61.26 0.50 36.41
C PRO A 6 -60.89 1.30 35.12
N ASP A 7 -61.53 2.44 34.86
CA ASP A 7 -60.95 3.44 33.97
C ASP A 7 -61.34 4.84 34.45
N GLU A 8 -60.39 5.54 35.08
CA GLU A 8 -60.58 6.92 35.55
C GLU A 8 -59.78 7.85 34.64
N SER A 9 -60.52 8.62 33.83
CA SER A 9 -59.99 9.75 33.07
C SER A 9 -60.20 11.04 33.87
N GLY A 10 -59.12 11.78 34.09
CA GLY A 10 -59.15 13.09 34.75
C GLY A 10 -57.76 13.71 34.86
N THR A 11 -57.41 14.57 33.89
CA THR A 11 -56.36 15.61 34.01
C THR A 11 -56.79 16.65 35.08
N PRO A 12 -55.99 17.66 35.53
CA PRO A 12 -54.71 18.20 35.02
C PRO A 12 -53.69 18.65 36.12
N THR A 13 -52.59 19.32 35.70
CA THR A 13 -51.75 20.31 36.46
C THR A 13 -50.37 19.81 36.90
N GLU A 14 -49.29 20.35 36.31
CA GLU A 14 -48.35 21.25 37.02
C GLU A 14 -47.30 21.89 36.08
N SER A 15 -46.75 23.01 36.56
CA SER A 15 -46.03 24.10 35.88
C SER A 15 -44.53 23.82 35.58
N PRO A 16 -43.83 24.70 34.84
CA PRO A 16 -42.62 24.37 34.09
C PRO A 16 -41.36 24.31 34.96
N THR A 17 -40.48 23.35 34.69
CA THR A 17 -39.08 23.36 35.19
C THR A 17 -38.14 23.72 34.02
N PRO A 18 -37.47 24.88 34.07
CA PRO A 18 -36.52 25.32 33.06
C PRO A 18 -35.22 24.52 33.08
N GLY A 19 -34.97 23.85 31.98
CA GLY A 19 -33.68 23.36 31.51
C GLY A 19 -33.93 22.97 30.06
N GLU A 20 -33.83 23.90 29.12
CA GLU A 20 -32.68 23.91 28.19
C GLU A 20 -32.19 22.48 27.92
N THR A 21 -32.47 21.86 26.78
CA THR A 21 -32.54 22.42 25.43
C THR A 21 -33.57 21.65 24.62
N THR A 22 -34.44 22.40 23.95
CA THR A 22 -35.09 21.92 22.74
C THR A 22 -33.98 21.50 21.76
N SER A 23 -33.77 20.20 21.61
CA SER A 23 -33.20 19.63 20.40
C SER A 23 -34.31 18.80 19.80
N GLU A 24 -35.18 19.47 19.06
CA GLU A 24 -36.15 18.88 18.14
C GLU A 24 -35.41 18.20 16.98
N ASP A 25 -34.58 17.19 17.25
CA ASP A 25 -33.79 16.52 16.22
C ASP A 25 -33.53 15.05 16.58
N GLU A 26 -34.47 14.38 17.26
CA GLU A 26 -34.49 12.92 17.32
C GLU A 26 -35.06 12.39 16.00
N TRP A 27 -34.24 12.49 14.95
CA TRP A 27 -34.55 11.89 13.65
C TRP A 27 -34.70 10.37 13.80
N PRO A 28 -35.62 9.72 13.07
CA PRO A 28 -35.82 8.27 13.13
C PRO A 28 -34.72 7.56 12.33
N PHE A 29 -33.47 7.77 12.70
CA PHE A 29 -32.37 7.00 12.14
C PHE A 29 -32.25 5.69 12.93
N PRO A 30 -32.18 4.54 12.26
CA PRO A 30 -31.91 3.28 12.94
C PRO A 30 -30.56 3.39 13.69
N GLU A 31 -30.53 2.96 14.95
CA GLU A 31 -29.31 2.84 15.78
C GLU A 31 -28.31 1.79 15.26
N ASP A 32 -28.64 1.12 14.15
CA ASP A 32 -27.68 0.33 13.40
C ASP A 32 -26.72 1.30 12.69
N GLU A 33 -25.75 1.81 13.45
CA GLU A 33 -24.55 2.38 12.88
C GLU A 33 -24.08 1.39 11.80
N PRO A 34 -23.95 1.80 10.53
CA PRO A 34 -23.45 0.91 9.51
C PRO A 34 -22.11 0.38 10.02
N ARG A 35 -22.08 -0.92 10.36
CA ARG A 35 -20.82 -1.64 10.55
C ARG A 35 -20.18 -1.61 9.17
N PHE A 36 -19.36 -0.60 8.95
CA PHE A 36 -18.39 -0.61 7.89
C PHE A 36 -17.46 -1.74 8.27
N ASP A 37 -17.76 -2.95 7.80
CA ASP A 37 -16.75 -3.97 7.63
C ASP A 37 -15.64 -3.26 6.88
N ASP A 38 -14.48 -3.09 7.54
CA ASP A 38 -13.34 -2.41 6.95
C ASP A 38 -13.07 -3.08 5.60
N PRO A 39 -13.34 -2.41 4.46
CA PRO A 39 -13.25 -3.04 3.15
C PRO A 39 -11.80 -3.42 2.83
N ASP A 40 -10.84 -2.91 3.62
CA ASP A 40 -9.42 -3.19 3.48
C ASP A 40 -8.99 -4.44 4.27
N THR A 41 -9.86 -5.00 5.13
CA THR A 41 -9.61 -6.28 5.79
C THR A 41 -10.26 -7.41 4.98
N ASP A 42 -9.60 -7.81 3.89
CA ASP A 42 -9.92 -9.07 3.21
C ASP A 42 -9.60 -10.24 4.16
N PRO A 43 -10.61 -10.97 4.68
CA PRO A 43 -10.38 -12.09 5.60
C PRO A 43 -9.67 -13.27 4.91
N GLY A 44 -9.50 -13.22 3.59
CA GLY A 44 -8.71 -14.15 2.79
C GLY A 44 -7.39 -13.57 2.26
N ALA A 45 -6.97 -12.37 2.69
CA ALA A 45 -5.71 -11.77 2.26
C ALA A 45 -4.56 -12.74 2.51
N GLU A 46 -4.04 -13.33 1.42
CA GLU A 46 -2.86 -14.15 1.50
C GLU A 46 -1.71 -13.32 2.10
N PRO A 47 -0.83 -13.89 2.92
CA PRO A 47 0.32 -13.17 3.45
C PRO A 47 1.03 -12.46 2.30
N ASP A 48 1.32 -11.16 2.46
CA ASP A 48 1.88 -10.31 1.41
C ASP A 48 3.28 -10.77 0.99
N ARG A 49 3.33 -11.82 0.16
CA ARG A 49 4.54 -12.39 -0.42
C ARG A 49 5.04 -11.58 -1.61
N SER A 50 4.29 -10.56 -2.03
CA SER A 50 4.64 -9.73 -3.17
C SER A 50 5.98 -9.03 -2.95
N GLY A 51 6.23 -8.53 -1.73
CA GLY A 51 7.50 -7.90 -1.35
C GLY A 51 8.72 -8.82 -1.51
N ILE A 52 8.58 -10.10 -1.13
CA ILE A 52 9.65 -11.09 -1.31
C ILE A 52 9.87 -11.39 -2.80
N PHE A 53 8.78 -11.60 -3.55
CA PHE A 53 8.87 -11.89 -4.99
C PHE A 53 9.56 -10.76 -5.76
N PHE A 54 9.09 -9.52 -5.60
CA PHE A 54 9.72 -8.36 -6.22
C PHE A 54 11.15 -8.13 -5.70
N GLY A 55 11.38 -8.38 -4.41
CA GLY A 55 12.71 -8.30 -3.82
C GLY A 55 13.71 -9.26 -4.45
N LEU A 56 13.30 -10.51 -4.73
CA LEU A 56 14.15 -11.50 -5.42
C LEU A 56 14.45 -11.09 -6.87
N ILE A 57 13.45 -10.56 -7.58
CA ILE A 57 13.64 -10.06 -8.96
C ILE A 57 14.62 -8.90 -8.97
N LEU A 58 14.41 -7.89 -8.11
CA LEU A 58 15.29 -6.71 -8.00
C LEU A 58 16.71 -7.11 -7.59
N ALA A 59 16.84 -8.02 -6.63
CA ALA A 59 18.14 -8.53 -6.18
C ALA A 59 18.89 -9.25 -7.32
N GLY A 60 18.21 -10.16 -8.02
CA GLY A 60 18.77 -10.89 -9.15
C GLY A 60 19.13 -9.95 -10.31
N TRP A 61 18.25 -9.00 -10.63
CA TRP A 61 18.49 -8.01 -11.67
C TRP A 61 19.71 -7.15 -11.35
N GLY A 62 19.83 -6.64 -10.13
CA GLY A 62 20.97 -5.83 -9.71
C GLY A 62 22.31 -6.58 -9.80
N VAL A 63 22.33 -7.87 -9.46
CA VAL A 63 23.51 -8.72 -9.61
C VAL A 63 23.87 -8.95 -11.09
N ILE A 64 22.88 -9.20 -11.94
CA ILE A 64 23.06 -9.34 -13.39
C ILE A 64 23.63 -8.05 -13.95
N GLU A 65 23.02 -6.91 -13.67
CA GLU A 65 23.47 -5.59 -14.14
C GLU A 65 24.92 -5.31 -13.70
N PHE A 66 25.25 -5.53 -12.42
CA PHE A 66 26.62 -5.36 -11.93
C PHE A 66 27.62 -6.26 -12.68
N ARG A 67 27.26 -7.52 -12.91
CA ARG A 67 28.10 -8.52 -13.58
C ARG A 67 28.29 -8.23 -15.07
N TYR A 68 27.30 -7.62 -15.71
CA TYR A 68 27.27 -7.27 -17.13
C TYR A 68 27.42 -5.77 -17.38
N ALA A 69 27.91 -4.99 -16.41
CA ALA A 69 28.02 -3.54 -16.51
C ALA A 69 28.84 -3.07 -17.72
N ARG A 70 29.94 -3.76 -18.08
CA ARG A 70 30.74 -3.40 -19.27
C ARG A 70 29.94 -3.56 -20.58
N PRO A 71 29.37 -4.73 -20.90
CA PRO A 71 28.57 -4.86 -22.12
C PRO A 71 27.32 -3.96 -22.12
N LEU A 72 26.70 -3.70 -20.97
CA LEU A 72 25.56 -2.79 -20.89
C LEU A 72 25.96 -1.33 -21.18
N ALA A 73 27.05 -0.86 -20.56
CA ALA A 73 27.59 0.47 -20.84
C ALA A 73 28.02 0.64 -22.31
N ARG A 74 28.54 -0.42 -22.96
CA ARG A 74 28.83 -0.40 -24.41
C ARG A 74 27.58 -0.22 -25.25
N PHE A 75 26.50 -0.92 -24.90
CA PHE A 75 25.23 -0.81 -25.59
C PHE A 75 24.64 0.59 -25.42
N GLU A 76 24.73 1.18 -24.22
CA GLU A 76 24.31 2.57 -23.97
C GLU A 76 25.11 3.58 -24.79
N GLU A 77 26.43 3.41 -24.90
CA GLU A 77 27.27 4.23 -25.79
C GLU A 77 26.84 4.10 -27.25
N GLN A 78 26.46 2.89 -27.69
CA GLN A 78 25.97 2.70 -29.05
C GLN A 78 24.60 3.35 -29.27
N LEU A 79 23.70 3.31 -28.28
CA LEU A 79 22.41 4.01 -28.34
C LEU A 79 22.59 5.53 -28.40
N ASP A 80 23.54 6.07 -27.64
CA ASP A 80 23.90 7.49 -27.66
C ASP A 80 24.54 7.88 -29.02
N ALA A 81 25.27 6.94 -29.63
CA ALA A 81 25.84 7.07 -30.97
C ALA A 81 24.86 6.69 -32.11
N ILE A 82 23.54 6.74 -31.89
CA ILE A 82 22.52 6.42 -32.91
C ILE A 82 22.83 7.15 -34.22
N GLY A 83 23.21 6.39 -35.26
CA GLY A 83 23.71 6.90 -36.54
C GLY A 83 25.17 6.50 -36.87
N SER A 84 25.94 5.99 -35.91
CA SER A 84 27.26 5.42 -36.15
C SER A 84 27.15 3.96 -36.62
N THR A 85 27.91 3.59 -37.65
CA THR A 85 28.01 2.22 -38.18
C THR A 85 29.03 1.36 -37.43
N THR A 86 29.65 1.88 -36.36
CA THR A 86 30.65 1.16 -35.57
C THR A 86 30.04 -0.08 -34.90
N PRO A 87 30.65 -1.27 -35.05
CA PRO A 87 30.22 -2.49 -34.37
C PRO A 87 30.29 -2.34 -32.84
N VAL A 88 29.32 -2.88 -32.11
CA VAL A 88 29.26 -2.88 -30.63
C VAL A 88 30.57 -3.37 -29.99
N SER A 89 31.25 -4.32 -30.64
CA SER A 89 32.50 -4.92 -30.15
C SER A 89 33.70 -3.97 -30.19
N GLU A 90 33.66 -2.93 -31.02
CA GLU A 90 34.72 -1.93 -31.17
C GLU A 90 34.47 -0.69 -30.29
N VAL A 91 33.28 -0.57 -29.71
CA VAL A 91 32.95 0.51 -28.78
C VAL A 91 33.60 0.21 -27.42
N GLU A 92 34.57 1.03 -27.05
CA GLU A 92 35.12 1.04 -25.70
C GLU A 92 34.26 1.94 -24.82
N PRO A 93 33.59 1.41 -23.78
CA PRO A 93 32.73 2.21 -22.94
C PRO A 93 33.59 3.08 -22.03
N ALA A 94 33.17 4.31 -21.78
CA ALA A 94 33.85 5.14 -20.81
C ALA A 94 33.79 4.48 -19.41
N GLU A 95 34.92 4.41 -18.71
CA GLU A 95 34.98 3.73 -17.42
C GLU A 95 34.02 4.34 -16.37
N TRP A 96 33.69 5.63 -16.49
CA TRP A 96 32.70 6.27 -15.62
C TRP A 96 31.27 5.75 -15.86
N LYS A 97 30.90 5.41 -17.11
CA LYS A 97 29.59 4.77 -17.41
C LYS A 97 29.56 3.36 -16.83
N VAL A 98 30.64 2.59 -16.99
CA VAL A 98 30.76 1.26 -16.38
C VAL A 98 30.63 1.33 -14.85
N ALA A 99 31.26 2.32 -14.22
CA ALA A 99 31.13 2.55 -12.78
C ALA A 99 29.70 2.90 -12.37
N LEU A 100 29.02 3.74 -13.16
CA LEU A 100 27.62 4.12 -12.92
C LEU A 100 26.68 2.91 -13.04
N THR A 101 26.80 2.10 -14.11
CA THR A 101 26.00 0.89 -14.28
C THR A 101 26.22 -0.11 -13.14
N LYS A 102 27.46 -0.26 -12.66
CA LYS A 102 27.74 -1.06 -11.46
C LYS A 102 27.06 -0.50 -10.22
N LEU A 103 27.12 0.81 -10.02
CA LEU A 103 26.47 1.45 -8.88
C LEU A 103 24.96 1.23 -8.90
N VAL A 104 24.33 1.38 -10.07
CA VAL A 104 22.89 1.10 -10.26
C VAL A 104 22.56 -0.35 -9.93
N GLY A 105 23.35 -1.31 -10.45
CA GLY A 105 23.19 -2.72 -10.10
C GLY A 105 23.31 -3.00 -8.59
N VAL A 106 24.25 -2.35 -7.90
CA VAL A 106 24.37 -2.44 -6.42
C VAL A 106 23.13 -1.88 -5.73
N VAL A 107 22.62 -0.73 -6.17
CA VAL A 107 21.41 -0.12 -5.60
C VAL A 107 20.21 -1.05 -5.77
N PHE A 108 19.99 -1.61 -6.97
CA PHE A 108 18.92 -2.58 -7.19
C PHE A 108 19.06 -3.82 -6.31
N ALA A 109 20.30 -4.32 -6.16
CA ALA A 109 20.57 -5.45 -5.29
C ALA A 109 20.19 -5.16 -3.83
N LEU A 110 20.58 -4.00 -3.32
CA LEU A 110 20.28 -3.58 -1.94
C LEU A 110 18.79 -3.33 -1.71
N VAL A 111 18.11 -2.68 -2.66
CA VAL A 111 16.66 -2.47 -2.60
C VAL A 111 15.92 -3.81 -2.60
N GLY A 112 16.34 -4.76 -3.45
CA GLY A 112 15.77 -6.11 -3.48
C GLY A 112 15.92 -6.84 -2.14
N LEU A 113 17.13 -6.81 -1.56
CA LEU A 113 17.39 -7.40 -0.24
C LEU A 113 16.58 -6.73 0.87
N TYR A 114 16.40 -5.41 0.82
CA TYR A 114 15.56 -4.68 1.77
C TYR A 114 14.11 -5.16 1.71
N LEU A 115 13.52 -5.30 0.52
CA LEU A 115 12.15 -5.78 0.36
C LEU A 115 11.96 -7.22 0.86
N ILE A 116 12.94 -8.10 0.60
CA ILE A 116 12.96 -9.46 1.15
C ILE A 116 12.98 -9.41 2.68
N GLY A 117 13.85 -8.57 3.26
CA GLY A 117 13.95 -8.40 4.71
C GLY A 117 12.64 -7.93 5.34
N GLN A 118 11.99 -6.93 4.75
CA GLN A 118 10.68 -6.44 5.20
C GLN A 118 9.62 -7.55 5.13
N GLY A 119 9.53 -8.27 4.02
CA GLY A 119 8.57 -9.35 3.86
C GLY A 119 8.79 -10.50 4.86
N ILE A 120 10.03 -10.79 5.25
CA ILE A 120 10.33 -11.78 6.30
C ILE A 120 9.94 -11.25 7.68
N VAL A 121 10.26 -10.00 8.00
CA VAL A 121 9.94 -9.40 9.31
C VAL A 121 8.43 -9.32 9.55
N MET A 122 7.65 -9.00 8.53
CA MET A 122 6.19 -8.91 8.64
C MET A 122 5.49 -10.26 8.77
N GLN A 123 6.18 -11.38 8.48
CA GLN A 123 5.64 -12.74 8.61
C GLN A 123 5.82 -13.34 10.02
N ASN A 124 6.49 -12.63 10.92
CA ASN A 124 6.98 -13.18 12.19
C ASN A 124 6.38 -12.44 13.41
#